data_AF-A0A8C3AB92-F1
#
_entry.id   AF-A0A8C3AB92-F1
#
_cell.length_a   1.000
_cell.length_b   1.000
_cell.length_c   1.000
_cell.angle_alpha   90.00
_cell.angle_beta   90.00
_cell.angle_gamma   90.00
#
_symmetry.space_group_name_H-M   'P 1'
#
loop_
_entity.id
_entity.type
_entity.pdbx_description
1 polymer ?
#
loop_
_entity_poly.entity_id
_entity_poly.type
_entity_poly.pdbx_seq_one_letter_code
_entity_poly.pdbx_strand_id
1 'polypeptide(L)'
;MSSRVSVDLEKAEEEEVEEEDEESVNPTEVKMSQIVMPCHSNHRQELSVGQLLKWIDSSACLSAERHAGCPCVTASMDDIHFEHTISVGQVVNIKAKVNRAFNTSMEVGVQVSCEDLFLDRHWRVCHAYATFVTQRTNTGKKVILKPILPHTEKEQVEYSVAAERRRVRMLHDDIIKDLRSHGSVLQADNSAVGNAVAAEKTKVESVELVLPPHANHQVNTFGGQIMAWMVNVATIAASRLSRAHPTLRTIDMFTFRGPSQVGDRLLLRAIVNNAFKNSMEVGVRAEAYHEEGPNRHINSAFMIFEVLDDHRKLCTLPRIRPEPLEGGRRFQEAIARKKIRLDRKYIISCKQGEVPLSVPWDPRNQVYLSYNNVSALKMLAARNNWRLSSEKDKVRLYTMEQKSTLSFRVESEVDVPAHRAFDLLAELSNRPGWDTHYQKCELIHRVDDDDFLYRVVTPSVSDEGHLQDFILLASKRKPCGSGDPYVIALRSVSLPTHPPTEEYNRGEVLCAGFTILKTKNNMSLISYYNQASPEVVPYISTDIAGLSSSFYHNFCSCRQYLTRNRLETFEDSTCCVFLHYEVISIQHSH
;
A
#
# COMPACT_ATOMS: atom_id res chain seq x y z
N MET A 1 -14.74 26.56 -71.76
CA MET A 1 -14.85 25.60 -70.65
C MET A 1 -13.50 24.93 -70.51
N SER A 2 -12.74 25.37 -69.52
CA SER A 2 -11.33 25.06 -69.31
C SER A 2 -11.18 24.18 -68.06
N SER A 3 -10.36 23.14 -68.18
CA SER A 3 -9.48 22.55 -67.15
C SER A 3 -9.92 22.59 -65.69
N ARG A 4 -10.20 21.41 -65.11
CA ARG A 4 -9.97 21.16 -63.69
C ARG A 4 -9.12 19.90 -63.54
N VAL A 5 -7.90 20.15 -63.08
CA VAL A 5 -6.93 19.21 -62.53
C VAL A 5 -7.43 18.78 -61.15
N SER A 6 -7.46 17.48 -60.88
CA SER A 6 -7.57 16.92 -59.55
C SER A 6 -6.40 15.99 -59.33
N VAL A 7 -5.60 16.34 -58.33
CA VAL A 7 -4.34 15.74 -57.91
C VAL A 7 -4.64 14.46 -57.12
N ASP A 8 -4.13 13.34 -57.60
CA ASP A 8 -4.06 12.09 -56.84
C ASP A 8 -2.93 12.23 -55.80
N LEU A 9 -3.29 12.13 -54.52
CA LEU A 9 -2.36 12.09 -53.39
C LEU A 9 -2.03 10.62 -53.10
N GLU A 10 -0.78 10.26 -53.36
CA GLU A 10 -0.14 9.02 -52.94
C GLU A 10 -0.29 8.83 -51.42
N LYS A 11 -0.92 7.73 -51.00
CA LYS A 11 -0.80 7.20 -49.64
C LYS A 11 0.44 6.32 -49.62
N ALA A 12 1.53 6.84 -49.07
CA ALA A 12 2.63 6.02 -48.59
C ALA A 12 2.11 5.24 -47.37
N GLU A 13 2.01 3.92 -47.51
CA GLU A 13 1.94 3.00 -46.37
C GLU A 13 3.35 2.99 -45.76
N GLU A 14 3.50 3.65 -44.62
CA GLU A 14 4.66 3.48 -43.74
C GLU A 14 4.57 2.06 -43.17
N GLU A 15 5.22 1.10 -43.85
CA GLU A 15 5.62 -0.16 -43.23
C GLU A 15 6.63 0.19 -42.12
N GLU A 16 6.18 0.23 -40.87
CA GLU A 16 7.07 0.12 -39.71
C GLU A 16 7.80 -1.22 -39.81
N VAL A 17 9.00 -1.19 -40.38
CA VAL A 17 9.97 -2.27 -40.24
C VAL A 17 10.37 -2.24 -38.77
N GLU A 18 9.74 -3.11 -37.96
CA GLU A 18 10.27 -3.48 -36.65
C GLU A 18 11.69 -4.00 -36.89
N GLU A 19 12.69 -3.18 -36.60
CA GLU A 19 14.06 -3.66 -36.44
C GLU A 19 14.01 -4.68 -35.30
N GLU A 20 14.12 -5.97 -35.64
CA GLU A 20 14.36 -7.04 -34.68
C GLU A 20 15.73 -6.77 -34.03
N ASP A 21 15.74 -5.95 -32.97
CA ASP A 21 16.81 -5.97 -31.98
C ASP A 21 16.98 -7.44 -31.58
N GLU A 22 18.15 -8.03 -31.84
CA GLU A 22 18.52 -9.33 -31.28
C GLU A 22 18.46 -9.21 -29.75
N GLU A 23 17.29 -9.49 -29.16
CA GLU A 23 17.06 -9.46 -27.72
C GLU A 23 18.08 -10.43 -27.12
N SER A 24 19.11 -9.91 -26.46
CA SER A 24 20.09 -10.73 -25.76
C SER A 24 19.37 -11.51 -24.66
N VAL A 25 18.96 -12.74 -24.97
CA VAL A 25 18.17 -13.57 -24.06
C VAL A 25 19.01 -13.83 -22.81
N ASN A 26 18.49 -13.41 -21.66
CA ASN A 26 19.16 -13.64 -20.39
C ASN A 26 19.43 -15.15 -20.23
N PRO A 27 20.67 -15.60 -20.03
CA PRO A 27 21.01 -17.03 -20.04
C PRO A 27 20.34 -17.81 -18.92
N THR A 28 19.85 -17.12 -17.88
CA THR A 28 19.12 -17.72 -16.76
C THR A 28 17.61 -17.82 -17.02
N GLU A 29 17.11 -17.28 -18.13
CA GLU A 29 15.67 -17.22 -18.40
C GLU A 29 15.07 -18.60 -18.65
N VAL A 30 14.01 -18.92 -17.91
CA VAL A 30 13.21 -20.13 -18.05
C VAL A 30 11.79 -19.72 -18.42
N LYS A 31 11.26 -20.35 -19.47
CA LYS A 31 9.86 -20.17 -19.90
C LYS A 31 9.10 -21.48 -19.72
N MET A 32 7.91 -21.41 -19.14
CA MET A 32 6.99 -22.53 -18.99
C MET A 32 5.61 -22.10 -19.47
N SER A 33 5.01 -22.88 -20.36
CA SER A 33 3.64 -22.71 -20.81
C SER A 33 2.82 -23.94 -20.46
N GLN A 34 1.67 -23.75 -19.85
CA GLN A 34 0.79 -24.85 -19.40
C GLN A 34 -0.67 -24.50 -19.70
N ILE A 35 -1.37 -25.41 -20.37
CA ILE A 35 -2.83 -25.30 -20.51
C ILE A 35 -3.50 -25.68 -19.17
N VAL A 36 -4.47 -24.89 -18.74
CA VAL A 36 -5.22 -25.17 -17.50
C VAL A 36 -6.25 -26.25 -17.79
N MET A 37 -5.94 -27.46 -17.32
CA MET A 37 -6.84 -28.61 -17.38
C MET A 37 -7.77 -28.66 -16.15
N PRO A 38 -8.91 -29.38 -16.22
CA PRO A 38 -9.81 -29.55 -15.08
C PRO A 38 -9.12 -30.04 -13.80
N CYS A 39 -8.11 -30.91 -13.90
CA CYS A 39 -7.35 -31.41 -12.76
C CYS A 39 -6.49 -30.33 -12.06
N HIS A 40 -6.23 -29.20 -12.72
CA HIS A 40 -5.51 -28.06 -12.16
C HIS A 40 -6.46 -27.06 -11.46
N SER A 41 -7.77 -27.22 -11.65
CA SER A 41 -8.77 -26.23 -11.27
C SER A 41 -9.43 -26.50 -9.92
N ASN A 42 -10.00 -25.45 -9.34
CA ASN A 42 -10.92 -25.52 -8.21
C ASN A 42 -12.35 -25.84 -8.70
N HIS A 43 -13.28 -25.95 -7.76
CA HIS A 43 -14.70 -26.25 -8.04
C HIS A 43 -15.42 -25.22 -8.93
N ARG A 44 -14.85 -24.02 -9.16
CA ARG A 44 -15.38 -22.99 -10.06
C ARG A 44 -14.75 -23.04 -11.45
N GLN A 45 -13.98 -24.08 -11.77
CA GLN A 45 -13.20 -24.18 -13.01
C GLN A 45 -12.18 -23.03 -13.16
N GLU A 46 -11.68 -22.50 -12.05
CA GLU A 46 -10.56 -21.55 -12.02
C GLU A 46 -9.30 -22.28 -11.55
N LEU A 47 -8.13 -21.95 -12.09
CA LEU A 47 -6.84 -22.50 -11.70
C LEU A 47 -6.65 -22.40 -10.18
N SER A 48 -6.33 -23.52 -9.54
CA SER A 48 -5.97 -23.52 -8.12
C SER A 48 -4.70 -22.70 -7.92
N VAL A 49 -4.74 -21.70 -7.04
CA VAL A 49 -3.57 -20.87 -6.74
C VAL A 49 -2.42 -21.72 -6.18
N GLY A 50 -2.71 -22.80 -5.46
CA GLY A 50 -1.69 -23.73 -5.02
C GLY A 50 -0.94 -24.39 -6.20
N GLN A 51 -1.66 -24.76 -7.25
CA GLN A 51 -1.05 -25.31 -8.47
C GLN A 51 -0.21 -24.25 -9.19
N LEU A 52 -0.70 -23.01 -9.26
CA LEU A 52 0.06 -21.89 -9.84
C LEU A 52 1.37 -21.64 -9.07
N LEU A 53 1.34 -21.63 -7.74
CA LEU A 53 2.53 -21.46 -6.90
C LEU A 53 3.55 -22.60 -7.09
N LYS A 54 3.09 -23.82 -7.32
CA LYS A 54 3.96 -24.95 -7.66
C LYS A 54 4.69 -24.73 -8.98
N TRP A 55 4.01 -24.24 -10.01
CA TRP A 55 4.63 -23.91 -11.30
C TRP A 55 5.58 -22.71 -11.22
N ILE A 56 5.21 -21.67 -10.46
CA ILE A 56 6.06 -20.50 -10.18
C ILE A 56 7.37 -20.95 -9.53
N ASP A 57 7.28 -21.71 -8.44
CA ASP A 57 8.47 -22.19 -7.70
C ASP A 57 9.33 -23.12 -8.56
N SER A 58 8.72 -24.03 -9.32
CA SER A 58 9.46 -24.95 -10.20
C SER A 58 10.23 -24.19 -11.29
N SER A 59 9.60 -23.20 -11.92
CA SER A 59 10.23 -22.37 -12.97
C SER A 59 11.35 -21.51 -12.39
N ALA A 60 11.13 -20.92 -11.21
CA ALA A 60 12.10 -20.09 -10.53
C ALA A 60 13.30 -20.91 -10.01
N CYS A 61 13.04 -22.11 -9.49
CA CYS A 61 14.07 -23.04 -9.05
C CYS A 61 14.96 -23.46 -10.22
N LEU A 62 14.38 -23.81 -11.36
CA LEU A 62 15.15 -24.16 -12.56
C LEU A 62 16.02 -22.99 -13.06
N SER A 63 15.52 -21.76 -13.00
CA SER A 63 16.30 -20.55 -13.33
C SER A 63 17.48 -20.36 -12.37
N ALA A 64 17.25 -20.55 -11.06
CA ALA A 64 18.29 -20.49 -10.04
C ALA A 64 19.35 -21.59 -10.22
N GLU A 65 18.94 -22.83 -10.47
CA GLU A 65 19.82 -23.97 -10.70
C GLU A 65 20.66 -23.79 -11.98
N ARG A 66 20.07 -23.23 -13.04
CA ARG A 66 20.80 -22.92 -14.28
C ARG A 66 21.92 -21.90 -14.04
N HIS A 67 21.68 -20.91 -13.18
CA HIS A 67 22.71 -19.94 -12.81
C HIS A 67 23.76 -20.52 -11.85
N ALA A 68 23.33 -21.27 -10.83
CA ALA A 68 24.21 -21.81 -9.81
C ALA A 68 25.08 -22.98 -10.31
N GLY A 69 24.58 -23.74 -11.29
CA GLY A 69 25.17 -25.02 -11.70
C GLY A 69 25.04 -26.13 -10.63
N CYS A 70 24.19 -25.93 -9.62
CA CYS A 70 23.94 -26.89 -8.56
C CYS A 70 22.52 -26.75 -8.00
N PRO A 71 22.02 -27.77 -7.28
CA PRO A 71 20.67 -27.74 -6.72
C PRO A 71 20.42 -26.59 -5.75
N CYS A 72 19.24 -26.00 -5.88
CA CYS A 72 18.82 -24.83 -5.11
C CYS A 72 17.54 -25.13 -4.31
N VAL A 73 17.35 -24.40 -3.22
CA VAL A 73 16.11 -24.47 -2.41
C VAL A 73 15.54 -23.09 -2.18
N THR A 74 14.21 -23.02 -2.12
CA THR A 74 13.45 -21.80 -1.87
C THR A 74 13.66 -21.36 -0.43
N ALA A 75 14.26 -20.18 -0.23
CA ALA A 75 14.51 -19.61 1.09
C ALA A 75 13.42 -18.63 1.53
N SER A 76 12.89 -17.85 0.59
CA SER A 76 11.79 -16.91 0.88
C SER A 76 11.01 -16.58 -0.39
N MET A 77 9.80 -16.09 -0.18
CA MET A 77 8.95 -15.56 -1.23
C MET A 77 8.48 -14.17 -0.81
N ASP A 78 8.56 -13.20 -1.72
CA ASP A 78 8.06 -11.83 -1.48
C ASP A 78 6.52 -11.78 -1.57
N ASP A 79 5.94 -10.60 -1.32
CA ASP A 79 4.51 -10.38 -1.47
C ASP A 79 4.07 -10.73 -2.91
N ILE A 80 3.07 -11.62 -3.05
CA ILE A 80 2.48 -11.97 -4.36
C ILE A 80 1.06 -11.43 -4.42
N HIS A 81 0.77 -10.63 -5.44
CA HIS A 81 -0.58 -10.11 -5.69
C HIS A 81 -1.17 -10.74 -6.97
N PHE A 82 -2.34 -11.37 -6.84
CA PHE A 82 -3.07 -11.98 -7.96
C PHE A 82 -4.11 -11.01 -8.51
N GLU A 83 -3.79 -10.39 -9.65
CA GLU A 83 -4.64 -9.40 -10.30
C GLU A 83 -5.88 -10.06 -10.93
N HIS A 84 -5.70 -11.23 -11.55
CA HIS A 84 -6.72 -11.94 -12.31
C HIS A 84 -6.77 -13.42 -11.97
N THR A 85 -7.95 -14.03 -12.07
CA THR A 85 -8.11 -15.50 -12.05
C THR A 85 -7.90 -16.05 -13.46
N ILE A 86 -7.50 -17.32 -13.54
CA ILE A 86 -7.29 -18.04 -14.80
C ILE A 86 -8.32 -19.17 -14.85
N SER A 87 -9.01 -19.34 -15.96
CA SER A 87 -10.03 -20.38 -16.14
C SER A 87 -9.49 -21.61 -16.86
N VAL A 88 -10.17 -22.75 -16.68
CA VAL A 88 -9.92 -23.98 -17.46
C VAL A 88 -10.01 -23.69 -18.97
N GLY A 89 -9.06 -24.22 -19.73
CA GLY A 89 -8.93 -24.01 -21.18
C GLY A 89 -8.00 -22.85 -21.56
N GLN A 90 -7.65 -21.96 -20.64
CA GLN A 90 -6.68 -20.89 -20.87
C GLN A 90 -5.25 -21.38 -20.69
N VAL A 91 -4.28 -20.67 -21.26
CA VAL A 91 -2.85 -21.00 -21.18
C VAL A 91 -2.15 -20.07 -20.20
N VAL A 92 -1.41 -20.64 -19.25
CA VAL A 92 -0.55 -19.91 -18.33
C VAL A 92 0.86 -19.89 -18.88
N ASN A 93 1.41 -18.68 -19.02
CA ASN A 93 2.77 -18.43 -19.45
C ASN A 93 3.57 -17.85 -18.28
N ILE A 94 4.59 -18.59 -17.83
CA ILE A 94 5.48 -18.22 -16.72
C ILE A 94 6.87 -17.98 -17.28
N LYS A 95 7.41 -16.79 -17.05
CA LYS A 95 8.81 -16.44 -17.35
C LYS A 95 9.53 -16.19 -16.03
N ALA A 96 10.64 -16.89 -15.80
CA ALA A 96 11.47 -16.72 -14.61
C ALA A 96 12.92 -16.42 -15.00
N LYS A 97 13.57 -15.45 -14.35
CA LYS A 97 14.98 -15.14 -14.56
C LYS A 97 15.64 -14.68 -13.27
N VAL A 98 16.95 -14.89 -13.15
CA VAL A 98 17.70 -14.41 -11.99
C VAL A 98 17.99 -12.93 -12.16
N ASN A 99 17.43 -12.09 -11.28
CA ASN A 99 17.64 -10.64 -11.31
C ASN A 99 18.99 -10.27 -10.72
N ARG A 100 19.39 -10.96 -9.65
CA ARG A 100 20.66 -10.69 -8.94
C ARG A 100 21.13 -11.89 -8.15
N ALA A 101 22.39 -12.25 -8.35
CA ALA A 101 23.11 -13.15 -7.47
C ALA A 101 23.88 -12.37 -6.40
N PHE A 102 23.80 -12.83 -5.16
CA PHE A 102 24.58 -12.33 -4.03
C PHE A 102 25.73 -13.31 -3.73
N ASN A 103 26.03 -13.56 -2.45
CA ASN A 103 27.10 -14.48 -2.08
C ASN A 103 26.63 -15.95 -2.19
N THR A 104 25.66 -16.35 -1.37
CA THR A 104 25.10 -17.72 -1.33
C THR A 104 23.62 -17.78 -1.69
N SER A 105 23.04 -16.63 -2.02
CA SER A 105 21.62 -16.48 -2.34
C SER A 105 21.45 -15.70 -3.62
N MET A 106 20.33 -15.88 -4.29
CA MET A 106 19.97 -15.11 -5.48
C MET A 106 18.49 -14.77 -5.46
N GLU A 107 18.15 -13.64 -6.05
CA GLU A 107 16.76 -13.25 -6.31
C GLU A 107 16.38 -13.66 -7.73
N VAL A 108 15.24 -14.35 -7.84
CA VAL A 108 14.63 -14.75 -9.10
C VAL A 108 13.32 -13.99 -9.27
N GLY A 109 13.20 -13.21 -10.34
CA GLY A 109 11.95 -12.58 -10.75
C GLY A 109 11.12 -13.54 -11.57
N VAL A 110 9.81 -13.57 -11.32
CA VAL A 110 8.84 -14.40 -12.03
C VAL A 110 7.70 -13.53 -12.52
N GLN A 111 7.43 -13.60 -13.82
CA GLN A 111 6.28 -12.98 -14.45
C GLN A 111 5.30 -14.05 -14.91
N VAL A 112 4.04 -13.92 -14.47
CA VAL A 112 2.95 -14.81 -14.88
C VAL A 112 1.97 -14.03 -15.73
N SER A 113 1.72 -14.54 -16.92
CA SER A 113 0.70 -14.06 -17.86
C SER A 113 -0.25 -15.18 -18.22
N CYS A 114 -1.46 -14.81 -18.63
CA CYS A 114 -2.47 -15.71 -19.13
C CYS A 114 -2.81 -15.33 -20.56
N GLU A 115 -3.14 -16.34 -21.35
CA GLU A 115 -3.52 -16.22 -22.75
C GLU A 115 -4.80 -17.03 -22.99
N ASP A 116 -5.77 -16.41 -23.65
CA ASP A 116 -6.97 -17.06 -24.16
C ASP A 116 -6.83 -17.26 -25.67
N LEU A 117 -6.53 -18.50 -26.07
CA LEU A 117 -6.24 -18.86 -27.46
C LEU A 117 -7.43 -18.67 -28.41
N PHE A 118 -8.66 -18.62 -27.90
CA PHE A 118 -9.86 -18.43 -28.74
C PHE A 118 -10.19 -16.97 -28.96
N LEU A 119 -9.90 -16.13 -27.98
CA LEU A 119 -10.18 -14.69 -28.02
C LEU A 119 -8.97 -13.85 -28.42
N ASP A 120 -7.79 -14.48 -28.56
CA ASP A 120 -6.49 -13.83 -28.78
C ASP A 120 -6.23 -12.71 -27.76
N ARG A 121 -6.53 -13.01 -26.49
CA ARG A 121 -6.37 -12.05 -25.38
C ARG A 121 -5.26 -12.51 -24.46
N HIS A 122 -4.33 -11.60 -24.19
CA HIS A 122 -3.27 -11.79 -23.22
C HIS A 122 -3.40 -10.77 -22.09
N TRP A 123 -3.17 -11.19 -20.84
CA TRP A 123 -3.07 -10.28 -19.71
C TRP A 123 -2.11 -10.82 -18.66
N ARG A 124 -1.59 -9.91 -17.82
CA ARG A 124 -0.74 -10.27 -16.70
C ARG A 124 -1.58 -10.78 -15.53
N VAL A 125 -1.11 -11.79 -14.83
CA VAL A 125 -1.77 -12.38 -13.66
C VAL A 125 -1.11 -11.93 -12.38
N CYS A 126 0.22 -12.07 -12.29
CA CYS A 126 1.01 -11.60 -11.15
C CYS A 126 2.49 -11.45 -11.50
N HIS A 127 3.19 -10.69 -10.66
CA HIS A 127 4.65 -10.73 -10.53
C HIS A 127 5.01 -11.32 -9.18
N ALA A 128 6.09 -12.09 -9.14
CA ALA A 128 6.56 -12.75 -7.93
C ALA A 128 8.08 -12.65 -7.86
N TYR A 129 8.63 -12.49 -6.65
CA TYR A 129 10.08 -12.51 -6.43
C TYR A 129 10.39 -13.56 -5.39
N ALA A 130 11.29 -14.47 -5.73
CA ALA A 130 11.68 -15.59 -4.88
C ALA A 130 13.18 -15.48 -4.56
N THR A 131 13.55 -15.79 -3.32
CA THR A 131 14.97 -15.94 -2.96
C THR A 131 15.33 -17.41 -2.90
N PHE A 132 16.32 -17.82 -3.67
CA PHE A 132 16.89 -19.16 -3.65
C PHE A 132 18.26 -19.17 -3.00
N VAL A 133 18.59 -20.26 -2.33
CA VAL A 133 19.92 -20.51 -1.77
C VAL A 133 20.45 -21.83 -2.30
N THR A 134 21.76 -21.85 -2.57
CA THR A 134 22.45 -23.07 -2.94
C THR A 134 22.61 -23.96 -1.72
N GLN A 135 22.42 -25.27 -1.90
CA GLN A 135 22.78 -26.21 -0.85
C GLN A 135 24.31 -26.27 -0.68
N ARG A 136 24.74 -26.64 0.53
CA ARG A 136 26.17 -26.88 0.78
C ARG A 136 26.62 -28.09 -0.04
N THR A 137 27.86 -28.05 -0.51
CA THR A 137 28.49 -29.21 -1.16
C THR A 137 28.56 -30.40 -0.20
N ASN A 138 28.81 -31.60 -0.72
CA ASN A 138 29.01 -32.82 0.09
C ASN A 138 30.14 -32.68 1.13
N THR A 139 31.03 -31.69 0.95
CA THR A 139 32.12 -31.33 1.88
C THR A 139 31.72 -30.29 2.95
N GLY A 140 30.46 -29.86 2.98
CA GLY A 140 29.93 -28.85 3.91
C GLY A 140 30.25 -27.39 3.54
N LYS A 141 31.00 -27.14 2.46
CA LYS A 141 31.36 -25.79 2.00
C LYS A 141 30.18 -25.09 1.32
N LYS A 142 30.04 -23.78 1.61
CA LYS A 142 29.10 -22.88 0.93
C LYS A 142 29.52 -22.69 -0.54
N VAL A 143 28.57 -22.74 -1.45
CA VAL A 143 28.79 -22.41 -2.86
C VAL A 143 28.74 -20.88 -3.00
N ILE A 144 29.74 -20.29 -3.63
CA ILE A 144 29.79 -18.86 -3.93
C ILE A 144 29.27 -18.67 -5.35
N LEU A 145 28.23 -17.86 -5.49
CA LEU A 145 27.58 -17.59 -6.76
C LEU A 145 28.37 -16.57 -7.57
N LYS A 146 28.36 -16.74 -8.89
CA LYS A 146 28.93 -15.75 -9.82
C LYS A 146 28.00 -14.54 -9.89
N PRO A 147 28.47 -13.30 -9.74
CA PRO A 147 27.62 -12.13 -9.93
C PRO A 147 27.01 -12.10 -11.34
N ILE A 148 25.75 -11.69 -11.43
CA ILE A 148 25.08 -11.44 -12.72
C ILE A 148 25.38 -10.02 -13.15
N LEU A 149 25.79 -9.86 -14.40
CA LEU A 149 25.97 -8.56 -15.04
C LEU A 149 24.69 -8.24 -15.81
N PRO A 150 23.96 -7.16 -15.45
CA PRO A 150 22.81 -6.72 -16.23
C PRO A 150 23.29 -6.10 -17.55
N HIS A 151 22.66 -6.49 -18.67
CA HIS A 151 23.03 -5.99 -20.01
C HIS A 151 22.11 -4.87 -20.48
N THR A 152 20.82 -4.97 -20.22
CA THR A 152 19.82 -3.97 -20.63
C THR A 152 19.50 -2.98 -19.50
N GLU A 153 18.98 -1.80 -19.84
CA GLU A 153 18.53 -0.80 -18.87
C GLU A 153 17.51 -1.39 -17.87
N LYS A 154 16.55 -2.17 -18.39
CA LYS A 154 15.58 -2.90 -17.58
C LYS A 154 16.25 -3.83 -16.57
N GLU A 155 17.27 -4.57 -16.99
CA GLU A 155 18.03 -5.45 -16.09
C GLU A 155 18.84 -4.66 -15.05
N GLN A 156 19.38 -3.49 -15.40
CA GLN A 156 20.10 -2.64 -14.44
C GLN A 156 19.15 -2.12 -13.34
N VAL A 157 17.94 -1.73 -13.73
CA VAL A 157 16.88 -1.34 -12.78
C VAL A 157 16.51 -2.54 -11.90
N GLU A 158 16.20 -3.70 -12.49
CA GLU A 158 15.83 -4.91 -11.75
C GLU A 158 16.93 -5.35 -10.76
N TYR A 159 18.20 -5.27 -11.17
CA TYR A 159 19.38 -5.57 -10.35
C TYR A 159 19.52 -4.62 -9.15
N SER A 160 19.25 -3.34 -9.36
CA SER A 160 19.31 -2.31 -8.31
C SER A 160 18.16 -2.47 -7.32
N VAL A 161 16.94 -2.64 -7.81
CA VAL A 161 15.74 -2.87 -6.97
C VAL A 161 15.84 -4.18 -6.19
N ALA A 162 16.52 -5.20 -6.72
CA ALA A 162 16.75 -6.46 -6.00
C ALA A 162 17.53 -6.27 -4.68
N ALA A 163 18.44 -5.30 -4.59
CA ALA A 163 19.11 -4.97 -3.32
C ALA A 163 18.15 -4.33 -2.32
N GLU A 164 17.31 -3.39 -2.74
CA GLU A 164 16.32 -2.77 -1.86
C GLU A 164 15.28 -3.78 -1.38
N ARG A 165 14.78 -4.66 -2.26
CA ARG A 165 13.89 -5.77 -1.86
C ARG A 165 14.56 -6.67 -0.82
N ARG A 166 15.84 -7.01 -1.00
CA ARG A 166 16.59 -7.76 0.00
C ARG A 166 16.68 -7.04 1.34
N ARG A 167 16.93 -5.72 1.35
CA ARG A 167 16.94 -4.93 2.58
C ARG A 167 15.59 -4.99 3.30
N VAL A 168 14.49 -4.88 2.56
CA VAL A 168 13.12 -5.00 3.08
C VAL A 168 12.85 -6.40 3.68
N ARG A 169 13.35 -7.47 3.06
CA ARG A 169 13.24 -8.84 3.62
C ARG A 169 13.90 -8.95 4.99
N MET A 170 15.10 -8.39 5.13
CA MET A 170 15.88 -8.48 6.37
C MET A 170 15.24 -7.69 7.51
N LEU A 171 14.63 -6.53 7.21
CA LEU A 171 14.00 -5.67 8.21
C LEU A 171 12.56 -6.08 8.54
N HIS A 172 11.95 -6.99 7.80
CA HIS A 172 10.52 -7.27 7.90
C HIS A 172 10.06 -7.73 9.27
N ASP A 173 10.78 -8.68 9.86
CA ASP A 173 10.44 -9.21 11.18
C ASP A 173 10.57 -8.13 12.26
N ASP A 174 11.51 -7.21 12.11
CA ASP A 174 11.73 -6.12 13.06
C ASP A 174 10.68 -5.02 12.90
N ILE A 175 10.29 -4.68 11.66
CA ILE A 175 9.16 -3.77 11.38
C ILE A 175 7.86 -4.29 12.00
N ILE A 176 7.58 -5.60 11.88
CA ILE A 176 6.37 -6.18 12.50
C ILE A 176 6.43 -6.08 14.03
N LYS A 177 7.59 -6.36 14.64
CA LYS A 177 7.76 -6.24 16.10
C LYS A 177 7.58 -4.80 16.56
N ASP A 178 8.13 -3.85 15.82
CA ASP A 178 8.09 -2.42 16.14
C ASP A 178 6.68 -1.82 16.04
N LEU A 179 5.94 -2.15 14.98
CA LEU A 179 4.54 -1.75 14.83
C LEU A 179 3.65 -2.31 15.95
N ARG A 180 4.04 -3.44 16.55
CA ARG A 180 3.34 -4.03 17.69
C ARG A 180 3.66 -3.30 19.00
N SER A 181 4.90 -2.86 19.22
CA SER A 181 5.26 -2.11 20.44
C SER A 181 4.63 -0.72 20.47
N HIS A 182 4.47 -0.08 19.31
CA HIS A 182 3.89 1.27 19.19
C HIS A 182 2.36 1.28 19.07
N GLY A 183 1.74 0.14 18.73
CA GLY A 183 0.29 -0.01 18.72
C GLY A 183 -0.29 0.05 20.12
N SER A 184 -0.63 1.26 20.59
CA SER A 184 -1.50 1.46 21.74
C SER A 184 -2.74 0.55 21.61
N VAL A 185 -3.01 -0.21 22.67
CA VAL A 185 -4.11 -1.15 22.76
C VAL A 185 -5.43 -0.39 22.62
N LEU A 186 -5.92 -0.24 21.38
CA LEU A 186 -7.35 -0.15 21.15
C LEU A 186 -7.92 -1.51 21.53
N GLN A 187 -8.32 -1.65 22.80
CA GLN A 187 -9.40 -2.58 23.13
C GLN A 187 -10.52 -2.25 22.15
N ALA A 188 -10.77 -3.15 21.21
CA ALA A 188 -11.93 -3.04 20.34
C ALA A 188 -13.14 -2.77 21.24
N ASP A 189 -13.87 -1.69 20.96
CA ASP A 189 -15.08 -1.33 21.68
C ASP A 189 -15.92 -2.60 21.93
N ASN A 190 -15.97 -3.02 23.20
CA ASN A 190 -16.74 -4.19 23.67
C ASN A 190 -18.27 -3.98 23.54
N SER A 191 -18.72 -2.97 22.78
CA SER A 191 -20.11 -2.54 22.67
C SER A 191 -20.84 -3.05 21.42
N ALA A 192 -20.19 -3.83 20.55
CA ALA A 192 -20.83 -4.42 19.35
C ALA A 192 -20.71 -5.97 19.32
N VAL A 193 -21.13 -6.63 20.40
CA VAL A 193 -20.85 -8.07 20.66
C VAL A 193 -21.90 -9.03 20.05
N GLY A 194 -22.95 -8.54 19.37
CA GLY A 194 -24.04 -9.40 18.90
C GLY A 194 -23.66 -10.45 17.83
N ASN A 195 -22.78 -10.12 16.87
CA ASN A 195 -22.62 -10.89 15.62
C ASN A 195 -21.17 -11.30 15.29
N ALA A 196 -20.23 -11.25 16.22
CA ALA A 196 -18.84 -11.66 15.95
C ALA A 196 -18.66 -13.18 15.99
N VAL A 197 -17.99 -13.74 14.98
CA VAL A 197 -17.70 -15.19 14.88
C VAL A 197 -16.39 -15.49 15.62
N ALA A 198 -16.39 -16.49 16.50
CA ALA A 198 -15.16 -16.92 17.17
C ALA A 198 -14.14 -17.50 16.16
N ALA A 199 -12.88 -17.03 16.22
CA ALA A 199 -11.82 -17.46 15.31
C ALA A 199 -11.59 -18.99 15.34
N GLU A 200 -11.76 -19.63 16.50
CA GLU A 200 -11.64 -21.09 16.68
C GLU A 200 -12.53 -21.88 15.71
N LYS A 201 -13.73 -21.38 15.36
CA LYS A 201 -14.63 -22.04 14.40
C LYS A 201 -14.05 -22.12 12.99
N THR A 202 -13.04 -21.30 12.69
CA THR A 202 -12.34 -21.29 11.40
C THR A 202 -11.10 -22.17 11.39
N LYS A 203 -10.70 -22.73 12.52
CA LYS A 203 -9.44 -23.49 12.67
C LYS A 203 -9.44 -24.77 11.84
N VAL A 204 -8.47 -24.94 10.96
CA VAL A 204 -8.28 -26.14 10.14
C VAL A 204 -6.92 -26.75 10.46
N GLU A 205 -6.88 -28.07 10.58
CA GLU A 205 -5.64 -28.84 10.67
C GLU A 205 -5.64 -29.89 9.55
N SER A 206 -4.52 -30.03 8.85
CA SER A 206 -4.27 -31.10 7.87
C SER A 206 -2.88 -31.67 8.07
N VAL A 207 -2.69 -32.93 7.74
CA VAL A 207 -1.38 -33.60 7.75
C VAL A 207 -1.11 -34.19 6.38
N GLU A 208 0.00 -33.80 5.78
CA GLU A 208 0.42 -34.29 4.47
C GLU A 208 1.71 -35.09 4.61
N LEU A 209 1.76 -36.29 4.03
CA LEU A 209 2.99 -37.07 3.95
C LEU A 209 3.82 -36.60 2.75
N VAL A 210 5.09 -36.27 3.00
CA VAL A 210 6.02 -35.94 1.93
C VAL A 210 6.45 -37.22 1.22
N LEU A 211 6.10 -37.31 -0.07
CA LEU A 211 6.39 -38.44 -0.95
C LEU A 211 7.45 -38.04 -1.98
N PRO A 212 8.09 -38.99 -2.67
CA PRO A 212 9.07 -38.71 -3.71
C PRO A 212 8.67 -37.64 -4.75
N PRO A 213 7.43 -37.60 -5.31
CA PRO A 213 7.05 -36.54 -6.27
C PRO A 213 6.92 -35.14 -5.66
N HIS A 214 6.97 -35.01 -4.33
CA HIS A 214 6.88 -33.74 -3.61
C HIS A 214 8.27 -33.12 -3.39
N ALA A 215 9.33 -33.85 -3.70
CA ALA A 215 10.70 -33.46 -3.46
C ALA A 215 11.54 -33.41 -4.73
N ASN A 216 12.61 -32.63 -4.69
CA ASN A 216 13.62 -32.63 -5.74
C ASN A 216 14.44 -33.93 -5.73
N HIS A 217 15.31 -34.10 -6.72
CA HIS A 217 16.19 -35.28 -6.85
C HIS A 217 17.14 -35.47 -5.64
N GLN A 218 17.26 -34.47 -4.76
CA GLN A 218 18.01 -34.54 -3.51
C GLN A 218 17.12 -34.78 -2.28
N VAL A 219 15.88 -35.24 -2.49
CA VAL A 219 14.96 -35.64 -1.42
C VAL A 219 14.45 -34.46 -0.57
N ASN A 220 14.72 -33.21 -0.95
CA ASN A 220 14.20 -32.03 -0.27
C ASN A 220 12.86 -31.61 -0.89
N THR A 221 11.86 -31.36 -0.05
CA THR A 221 10.52 -30.93 -0.47
C THR A 221 10.58 -29.62 -1.24
N PHE A 222 9.91 -29.55 -2.39
CA PHE A 222 9.78 -28.31 -3.14
C PHE A 222 8.99 -27.26 -2.35
N GLY A 223 9.47 -26.03 -2.29
CA GLY A 223 8.78 -24.92 -1.62
C GLY A 223 7.38 -24.71 -2.19
N GLY A 224 7.23 -24.85 -3.52
CA GLY A 224 5.97 -24.78 -4.24
C GLY A 224 4.94 -25.81 -3.80
N GLN A 225 5.38 -27.02 -3.43
CA GLN A 225 4.48 -28.06 -2.95
C GLN A 225 3.97 -27.74 -1.53
N ILE A 226 4.83 -27.23 -0.66
CA ILE A 226 4.43 -26.77 0.69
C ILE A 226 3.43 -25.61 0.57
N MET A 227 3.73 -24.63 -0.28
CA MET A 227 2.83 -23.51 -0.58
C MET A 227 1.46 -23.98 -1.06
N ALA A 228 1.41 -24.97 -1.96
CA ALA A 228 0.17 -25.51 -2.49
C ALA A 228 -0.71 -26.10 -1.37
N TRP A 229 -0.13 -26.90 -0.47
CA TRP A 229 -0.86 -27.45 0.66
C TRP A 229 -1.31 -26.37 1.65
N MET A 230 -0.47 -25.37 1.91
CA MET A 230 -0.86 -24.24 2.78
C MET A 230 -2.07 -23.48 2.23
N VAL A 231 -2.11 -23.22 0.92
CA VAL A 231 -3.25 -22.56 0.26
C VAL A 231 -4.53 -23.38 0.42
N ASN A 232 -4.47 -24.71 0.30
CA ASN A 232 -5.64 -25.57 0.46
C ASN A 232 -6.24 -25.43 1.87
N VAL A 233 -5.42 -25.55 2.91
CA VAL A 233 -5.85 -25.44 4.30
C VAL A 233 -6.34 -24.03 4.61
N ALA A 234 -5.67 -22.99 4.08
CA ALA A 234 -6.09 -21.60 4.24
C ALA A 234 -7.45 -21.31 3.61
N THR A 235 -7.67 -21.83 2.41
CA THR A 235 -8.93 -21.67 1.67
C THR A 235 -10.08 -22.29 2.45
N ILE A 236 -9.88 -23.46 3.06
CA ILE A 236 -10.90 -24.10 3.91
C ILE A 236 -11.21 -23.22 5.13
N ALA A 237 -10.19 -22.65 5.79
CA ALA A 237 -10.38 -21.75 6.94
C ALA A 237 -11.18 -20.50 6.55
N ALA A 238 -10.86 -19.88 5.41
CA ALA A 238 -11.59 -18.74 4.86
C ALA A 238 -13.04 -19.09 4.48
N SER A 239 -13.26 -20.27 3.90
CA SER A 239 -14.61 -20.76 3.57
C SER A 239 -15.47 -20.97 4.82
N ARG A 240 -14.89 -21.42 5.94
CA ARG A 240 -15.62 -21.59 7.21
C ARG A 240 -16.14 -20.26 7.78
N LEU A 241 -15.40 -19.16 7.58
CA LEU A 241 -15.86 -17.83 8.01
C LEU A 241 -16.92 -17.27 7.06
N SER A 242 -16.62 -17.29 5.76
CA SER A 242 -17.46 -16.65 4.74
C SER A 242 -18.71 -17.44 4.36
N ARG A 243 -18.72 -18.76 4.59
CA ARG A 243 -19.73 -19.70 4.07
C ARG A 243 -19.90 -19.58 2.55
N ALA A 244 -18.82 -19.23 1.85
CA ALA A 244 -18.78 -18.99 0.41
C ALA A 244 -17.46 -19.52 -0.16
N HIS A 245 -17.19 -19.18 -1.42
CA HIS A 245 -15.97 -19.55 -2.13
C HIS A 245 -14.98 -18.37 -2.14
N PRO A 246 -14.05 -18.29 -1.17
CA PRO A 246 -13.10 -17.20 -1.08
C PRO A 246 -12.06 -17.31 -2.21
N THR A 247 -11.70 -16.16 -2.77
CA THR A 247 -10.64 -16.00 -3.77
C THR A 247 -9.40 -15.47 -3.08
N LEU A 248 -8.27 -16.16 -3.26
CA LEU A 248 -6.97 -15.69 -2.75
C LEU A 248 -6.48 -14.51 -3.60
N ARG A 249 -6.19 -13.39 -2.94
CA ARG A 249 -5.74 -12.15 -3.61
C ARG A 249 -4.30 -11.83 -3.38
N THR A 250 -3.81 -12.04 -2.17
CA THR A 250 -2.45 -11.68 -1.80
C THR A 250 -1.87 -12.74 -0.87
N ILE A 251 -0.60 -13.06 -1.04
CA ILE A 251 0.20 -13.81 -0.08
C ILE A 251 1.28 -12.85 0.41
N ASP A 252 1.35 -12.66 1.72
CA ASP A 252 2.38 -11.81 2.32
C ASP A 252 3.73 -12.52 2.26
N MET A 253 4.80 -11.72 2.23
CA MET A 253 6.17 -12.19 2.24
C MET A 253 6.42 -13.13 3.43
N PHE A 254 7.11 -14.23 3.15
CA PHE A 254 7.46 -15.20 4.19
C PHE A 254 8.79 -15.90 3.89
N THR A 255 9.35 -16.53 4.93
CA THR A 255 10.63 -17.24 4.87
C THR A 255 10.47 -18.71 5.25
N PHE A 256 11.21 -19.58 4.58
CA PHE A 256 11.40 -20.97 4.97
C PHE A 256 12.54 -21.03 5.99
N ARG A 257 12.24 -21.51 7.20
CA ARG A 257 13.16 -21.55 8.34
C ARG A 257 14.04 -22.80 8.36
N GLY A 258 13.59 -23.87 7.72
CA GLY A 258 14.30 -25.14 7.70
C GLY A 258 13.84 -26.03 6.56
N PRO A 259 14.65 -27.06 6.22
CA PRO A 259 14.31 -28.01 5.18
C PRO A 259 13.23 -28.99 5.64
N SER A 260 12.50 -29.53 4.67
CA SER A 260 11.66 -30.71 4.81
C SER A 260 12.11 -31.76 3.79
N GLN A 261 12.02 -33.04 4.15
CA GLN A 261 12.49 -34.15 3.33
C GLN A 261 11.39 -35.19 3.10
N VAL A 262 11.58 -36.05 2.08
CA VAL A 262 10.70 -37.22 1.86
C VAL A 262 10.62 -38.06 3.13
N GLY A 263 9.40 -38.46 3.50
CA GLY A 263 9.11 -39.17 4.75
C GLY A 263 8.74 -38.25 5.92
N ASP A 264 8.91 -36.93 5.81
CA ASP A 264 8.34 -36.00 6.78
C ASP A 264 6.80 -36.01 6.70
N ARG A 265 6.15 -35.81 7.85
CA ARG A 265 4.74 -35.44 7.94
C ARG A 265 4.66 -33.94 8.16
N LEU A 266 3.99 -33.22 7.26
CA LEU A 266 3.75 -31.79 7.39
C LEU A 266 2.40 -31.53 8.03
N LEU A 267 2.42 -31.11 9.29
CA LEU A 267 1.26 -30.60 10.00
C LEU A 267 1.01 -29.15 9.62
N LEU A 268 -0.13 -28.89 9.00
CA LEU A 268 -0.57 -27.59 8.54
C LEU A 268 -1.72 -27.12 9.42
N ARG A 269 -1.54 -26.00 10.11
CA ARG A 269 -2.58 -25.39 10.95
C ARG A 269 -2.94 -24.02 10.39
N ALA A 270 -4.20 -23.84 9.99
CA ALA A 270 -4.71 -22.56 9.51
C ALA A 270 -5.83 -22.03 10.40
N ILE A 271 -5.91 -20.71 10.52
CA ILE A 271 -6.98 -20.00 11.23
C ILE A 271 -7.13 -18.59 10.67
N VAL A 272 -8.36 -18.05 10.65
CA VAL A 272 -8.56 -16.63 10.33
C VAL A 272 -8.03 -15.78 11.48
N ASN A 273 -7.01 -14.97 11.21
CA ASN A 273 -6.42 -14.06 12.19
C ASN A 273 -7.28 -12.82 12.39
N ASN A 274 -7.79 -12.25 11.30
CA ASN A 274 -8.64 -11.07 11.32
C ASN A 274 -9.52 -11.00 10.07
N ALA A 275 -10.69 -10.37 10.20
CA ALA A 275 -11.61 -10.07 9.11
C ALA A 275 -11.80 -8.55 9.02
N PHE A 276 -11.33 -7.97 7.92
CA PHE A 276 -11.62 -6.60 7.53
C PHE A 276 -12.99 -6.55 6.82
N LYS A 277 -13.41 -5.35 6.42
CA LYS A 277 -14.73 -5.13 5.81
C LYS A 277 -15.03 -6.09 4.65
N ASN A 278 -14.12 -6.20 3.67
CA ASN A 278 -14.32 -6.98 2.44
C ASN A 278 -13.27 -8.07 2.22
N SER A 279 -12.33 -8.23 3.16
CA SER A 279 -11.23 -9.17 3.05
C SER A 279 -10.89 -9.76 4.41
N MET A 280 -10.31 -10.95 4.42
CA MET A 280 -9.86 -11.62 5.64
C MET A 280 -8.42 -12.06 5.48
N GLU A 281 -7.68 -12.07 6.58
CA GLU A 281 -6.35 -12.64 6.66
C GLU A 281 -6.42 -14.02 7.33
N VAL A 282 -5.90 -15.03 6.65
CA VAL A 282 -5.70 -16.37 7.18
C VAL A 282 -4.22 -16.60 7.43
N GLY A 283 -3.89 -16.95 8.67
CA GLY A 283 -2.54 -17.41 9.01
C GLY A 283 -2.44 -18.92 8.86
N VAL A 284 -1.35 -19.40 8.27
CA VAL A 284 -1.04 -20.84 8.16
C VAL A 284 0.35 -21.09 8.72
N ARG A 285 0.48 -22.08 9.60
CA ARG A 285 1.76 -22.56 10.14
C ARG A 285 2.00 -24.00 9.67
N ALA A 286 3.17 -24.24 9.10
CA ALA A 286 3.62 -25.56 8.66
C ALA A 286 4.72 -26.08 9.59
N GLU A 287 4.51 -27.28 10.13
CA GLU A 287 5.50 -27.98 10.96
C GLU A 287 5.80 -29.35 10.38
N ALA A 288 7.08 -29.67 10.19
CA ALA A 288 7.51 -31.00 9.80
C ALA A 288 7.86 -31.81 11.04
N TYR A 289 7.42 -33.07 11.08
CA TYR A 289 7.84 -34.03 12.09
C TYR A 289 8.04 -35.40 11.45
N HIS A 290 8.89 -36.20 12.07
CA HIS A 290 9.18 -37.57 11.63
C HIS A 290 9.04 -38.48 12.85
N GLU A 291 8.16 -39.48 12.75
CA GLU A 291 7.79 -40.51 13.75
C GLU A 291 7.74 -40.05 15.23
N GLU A 292 8.88 -39.76 15.87
CA GLU A 292 9.00 -39.32 17.28
C GLU A 292 9.90 -38.07 17.51
N GLY A 293 10.36 -37.42 16.45
CA GLY A 293 11.20 -36.22 16.53
C GLY A 293 10.42 -34.94 16.90
N PRO A 294 11.08 -33.91 17.43
CA PRO A 294 10.43 -32.64 17.74
C PRO A 294 9.89 -31.95 16.47
N ASN A 295 8.74 -31.29 16.58
CA ASN A 295 8.16 -30.51 15.49
C ASN A 295 9.13 -29.40 15.04
N ARG A 296 9.50 -29.43 13.77
CA ARG A 296 10.32 -28.39 13.13
C ARG A 296 9.41 -27.40 12.42
N HIS A 297 9.39 -26.15 12.88
CA HIS A 297 8.63 -25.10 12.19
C HIS A 297 9.30 -24.78 10.85
N ILE A 298 8.64 -25.14 9.75
CA ILE A 298 9.15 -24.94 8.39
C ILE A 298 8.90 -23.52 7.93
N ASN A 299 7.65 -23.06 7.95
CA ASN A 299 7.30 -21.69 7.65
C ASN A 299 5.92 -21.31 8.22
N SER A 300 5.69 -20.00 8.30
CA SER A 300 4.36 -19.42 8.51
C SER A 300 4.09 -18.44 7.39
N ALA A 301 2.88 -18.48 6.81
CA ALA A 301 2.46 -17.55 5.77
C ALA A 301 1.11 -16.93 6.11
N PHE A 302 0.87 -15.74 5.59
CA PHE A 302 -0.37 -14.99 5.78
C PHE A 302 -0.99 -14.72 4.42
N MET A 303 -2.27 -15.06 4.28
CA MET A 303 -2.97 -15.08 3.01
C MET A 303 -4.22 -14.23 3.10
N ILE A 304 -4.39 -13.31 2.14
CA ILE A 304 -5.53 -12.40 2.09
C ILE A 304 -6.57 -12.94 1.11
N PHE A 305 -7.74 -13.24 1.63
CA PHE A 305 -8.87 -13.72 0.86
C PHE A 305 -9.95 -12.64 0.74
N GLU A 306 -10.60 -12.61 -0.42
CA GLU A 306 -11.78 -11.82 -0.70
C GLU A 306 -12.93 -12.74 -1.12
N VAL A 307 -14.17 -12.31 -0.88
CA VAL A 307 -15.35 -13.05 -1.31
C VAL A 307 -16.11 -12.19 -2.30
N LEU A 308 -16.42 -12.75 -3.46
CA LEU A 308 -17.24 -12.12 -4.48
C LEU A 308 -18.62 -12.76 -4.49
N ASP A 309 -19.66 -11.94 -4.65
CA ASP A 309 -21.02 -12.42 -4.92
C ASP A 309 -21.17 -12.89 -6.37
N ASP A 310 -22.37 -13.38 -6.73
CA ASP A 310 -22.70 -13.85 -8.08
C ASP A 310 -22.57 -12.74 -9.14
N HIS A 311 -22.63 -11.47 -8.72
CA HIS A 311 -22.43 -10.30 -9.58
C HIS A 311 -20.97 -9.81 -9.59
N ARG A 312 -20.02 -10.59 -9.05
CA ARG A 312 -18.59 -10.25 -8.93
C ARG A 312 -18.31 -9.01 -8.08
N LYS A 313 -19.19 -8.65 -7.16
CA LYS A 313 -18.98 -7.57 -6.20
C LYS A 313 -18.49 -8.11 -4.87
N LEU A 314 -17.63 -7.34 -4.19
CA LEU A 314 -17.07 -7.72 -2.90
C LEU A 314 -18.14 -7.80 -1.81
N CYS A 315 -18.21 -8.96 -1.14
CA CYS A 315 -19.07 -9.20 0.01
C CYS A 315 -18.47 -8.61 1.28
N THR A 316 -19.34 -8.12 2.17
CA THR A 316 -18.92 -7.74 3.53
C THR A 316 -18.80 -8.99 4.40
N LEU A 317 -17.70 -9.11 5.14
CA LEU A 317 -17.41 -10.29 5.97
C LEU A 317 -17.84 -10.09 7.42
N PRO A 318 -18.22 -11.17 8.13
CA PRO A 318 -18.50 -11.09 9.56
C PRO A 318 -17.22 -10.77 10.34
N ARG A 319 -17.36 -9.99 11.42
CA ARG A 319 -16.24 -9.67 12.32
C ARG A 319 -15.76 -10.94 13.04
N ILE A 320 -14.45 -11.06 13.22
CA ILE A 320 -13.80 -12.12 13.97
C ILE A 320 -13.63 -11.71 15.44
N ARG A 321 -13.98 -12.60 16.36
CA ARG A 321 -13.59 -12.51 17.77
C ARG A 321 -12.33 -13.35 17.98
N PRO A 322 -11.19 -12.74 18.35
CA PRO A 322 -9.95 -13.46 18.55
C PRO A 322 -10.02 -14.45 19.72
N GLU A 323 -9.23 -15.51 19.65
CA GLU A 323 -8.99 -16.42 20.78
C GLU A 323 -8.30 -15.67 21.94
N PRO A 324 -8.53 -16.09 23.21
CA PRO A 324 -7.79 -15.55 24.34
C PRO A 324 -6.27 -15.73 24.17
N LEU A 325 -5.49 -14.78 24.68
CA LEU A 325 -4.02 -14.78 24.63
C LEU A 325 -3.43 -14.72 23.21
N GLU A 326 -3.22 -15.88 22.57
CA GLU A 326 -2.57 -15.97 21.26
C GLU A 326 -3.40 -15.34 20.14
N GLY A 327 -4.73 -15.44 20.21
CA GLY A 327 -5.61 -14.86 19.21
C GLY A 327 -5.55 -13.34 19.18
N GLY A 328 -5.43 -12.69 20.35
CA GLY A 328 -5.23 -11.24 20.45
C GLY A 328 -3.96 -10.79 19.74
N ARG A 329 -2.84 -11.52 19.94
CA ARG A 329 -1.58 -11.27 19.24
C ARG A 329 -1.75 -11.42 17.72
N ARG A 330 -2.35 -12.52 17.25
CA ARG A 330 -2.55 -12.77 15.80
C ARG A 330 -3.43 -11.68 15.16
N PHE A 331 -4.47 -11.24 15.87
CA PHE A 331 -5.36 -10.18 15.43
C PHE A 331 -4.62 -8.86 15.24
N GLN A 332 -3.81 -8.44 16.21
CA GLN A 332 -3.00 -7.21 16.11
C GLN A 332 -1.94 -7.30 15.01
N GLU A 333 -1.24 -8.43 14.91
CA GLU A 333 -0.24 -8.63 13.85
C GLU A 333 -0.86 -8.61 12.46
N ALA A 334 -2.12 -9.03 12.29
CA ALA A 334 -2.84 -8.91 11.02
C ALA A 334 -3.09 -7.45 10.63
N ILE A 335 -3.33 -6.59 11.62
CA ILE A 335 -3.48 -5.15 11.40
C ILE A 335 -2.11 -4.54 11.02
N ALA A 336 -1.03 -4.92 11.70
CA ALA A 336 0.33 -4.51 11.36
C ALA A 336 0.72 -4.93 9.92
N ARG A 337 0.46 -6.18 9.54
CA ARG A 337 0.66 -6.66 8.16
C ARG A 337 -0.17 -5.88 7.14
N LYS A 338 -1.40 -5.51 7.48
CA LYS A 338 -2.22 -4.62 6.63
C LYS A 338 -1.57 -3.26 6.40
N LYS A 339 -1.01 -2.64 7.44
CA LYS A 339 -0.25 -1.39 7.29
C LYS A 339 0.95 -1.59 6.37
N ILE A 340 1.77 -2.62 6.62
CA ILE A 340 2.97 -2.92 5.83
C ILE A 340 2.63 -3.09 4.34
N ARG A 341 1.54 -3.80 4.03
CA ARG A 341 1.09 -3.97 2.63
C ARG A 341 0.70 -2.65 1.97
N LEU A 342 -0.01 -1.78 2.69
CA LEU A 342 -0.36 -0.45 2.17
C LEU A 342 0.90 0.37 1.92
N ASP A 343 1.81 0.40 2.88
CA ASP A 343 3.09 1.11 2.76
C ASP A 343 3.87 0.61 1.55
N ARG A 344 4.08 -0.70 1.41
CA ARG A 344 4.81 -1.28 0.29
C ARG A 344 4.16 -0.99 -1.06
N LYS A 345 2.84 -1.16 -1.15
CA LYS A 345 2.08 -0.94 -2.39
C LYS A 345 2.29 0.47 -2.94
N TYR A 346 2.27 1.49 -2.07
CA TYR A 346 2.27 2.89 -2.50
C TYR A 346 3.65 3.56 -2.43
N ILE A 347 4.53 3.16 -1.50
CA ILE A 347 5.91 3.69 -1.44
C ILE A 347 6.73 3.20 -2.64
N ILE A 348 6.59 1.93 -3.03
CA ILE A 348 7.33 1.37 -4.17
C ILE A 348 6.80 1.92 -5.50
N SER A 349 5.47 2.08 -5.65
CA SER A 349 4.88 2.59 -6.89
C SER A 349 5.22 4.07 -7.14
N CYS A 350 5.32 4.88 -6.09
CA CYS A 350 5.67 6.29 -6.22
C CYS A 350 7.15 6.51 -6.51
N LYS A 351 8.06 5.64 -6.03
CA LYS A 351 9.49 5.71 -6.34
C LYS A 351 9.85 5.29 -7.77
N GLN A 352 8.96 4.57 -8.47
CA GLN A 352 9.15 4.15 -9.86
C GLN A 352 8.80 5.23 -10.89
N GLY A 353 8.16 6.33 -10.47
CA GLY A 353 8.02 7.53 -11.32
C GLY A 353 9.13 8.51 -10.99
N GLU A 354 10.21 8.53 -11.77
CA GLU A 354 11.39 9.40 -11.60
C GLU A 354 11.11 10.91 -11.78
N VAL A 355 9.85 11.34 -11.74
CA VAL A 355 9.45 12.74 -11.90
C VAL A 355 9.15 13.34 -10.53
N PRO A 356 9.79 14.47 -10.14
CA PRO A 356 9.46 15.16 -8.92
C PRO A 356 7.97 15.54 -8.90
N LEU A 357 7.29 15.25 -7.78
CA LEU A 357 5.87 15.57 -7.60
C LEU A 357 5.68 17.09 -7.42
N SER A 358 6.73 17.79 -6.99
CA SER A 358 6.75 19.25 -6.91
C SER A 358 6.92 19.91 -8.27
N VAL A 359 6.22 21.03 -8.48
CA VAL A 359 6.39 21.86 -9.68
C VAL A 359 7.30 23.04 -9.39
N PRO A 360 8.18 23.44 -10.32
CA PRO A 360 8.94 24.69 -10.19
C PRO A 360 8.02 25.88 -10.02
N TRP A 361 8.27 26.68 -8.98
CA TRP A 361 7.62 27.96 -8.83
C TRP A 361 8.17 28.94 -9.86
N ASP A 362 7.31 29.39 -10.78
CA ASP A 362 7.61 30.48 -11.72
C ASP A 362 6.57 31.60 -11.50
N PRO A 363 6.99 32.79 -11.04
CA PRO A 363 6.09 33.94 -10.86
C PRO A 363 5.32 34.30 -12.14
N ARG A 364 5.89 34.06 -13.33
CA ARG A 364 5.22 34.34 -14.62
C ARG A 364 4.02 33.42 -14.86
N ASN A 365 4.03 32.23 -14.26
CA ASN A 365 2.99 31.22 -14.36
C ASN A 365 2.13 31.10 -13.09
N GLN A 366 2.23 32.05 -12.15
CA GLN A 366 1.56 31.96 -10.85
C GLN A 366 0.06 31.72 -10.97
N VAL A 367 -0.62 32.42 -11.88
CA VAL A 367 -2.07 32.27 -12.11
C VAL A 367 -2.42 30.86 -12.55
N TYR A 368 -1.61 30.27 -13.44
CA TYR A 368 -1.81 28.92 -13.94
C TYR A 368 -1.51 27.87 -12.87
N LEU A 369 -0.45 28.06 -12.08
CA LEU A 369 -0.10 27.18 -10.97
C LEU A 369 -1.21 27.11 -9.92
N SER A 370 -1.77 28.28 -9.56
CA SER A 370 -2.89 28.40 -8.64
C SER A 370 -4.19 27.81 -9.20
N TYR A 371 -4.50 28.09 -10.47
CA TYR A 371 -5.65 27.49 -11.14
C TYR A 371 -5.57 25.97 -11.16
N ASN A 372 -4.41 25.42 -11.54
CA ASN A 372 -4.19 23.98 -11.58
C ASN A 372 -4.26 23.34 -10.20
N ASN A 373 -3.77 24.03 -9.17
CA ASN A 373 -3.87 23.56 -7.79
C ASN A 373 -5.34 23.36 -7.38
N VAL A 374 -6.17 24.40 -7.58
CA VAL A 374 -7.61 24.36 -7.27
C VAL A 374 -8.32 23.33 -8.13
N SER A 375 -8.02 23.27 -9.43
CA SER A 375 -8.60 22.31 -10.36
C SER A 375 -8.28 20.87 -9.97
N ALA A 376 -7.02 20.58 -9.61
CA ALA A 376 -6.60 19.25 -9.16
C ALA A 376 -7.38 18.80 -7.92
N LEU A 377 -7.57 19.67 -6.94
CA LEU A 377 -8.37 19.34 -5.74
C LEU A 377 -9.85 19.13 -6.08
N LYS A 378 -10.44 19.98 -6.93
CA LYS A 378 -11.83 19.80 -7.40
C LYS A 378 -12.00 18.48 -8.16
N MET A 379 -11.06 18.14 -9.04
CA MET A 379 -11.06 16.88 -9.78
C MET A 379 -10.89 15.68 -8.86
N LEU A 380 -10.05 15.76 -7.82
CA LEU A 380 -9.92 14.71 -6.80
C LEU A 380 -11.22 14.54 -6.02
N ALA A 381 -11.86 15.64 -5.62
CA ALA A 381 -13.12 15.64 -4.87
C ALA A 381 -14.30 15.07 -5.69
N ALA A 382 -14.34 15.33 -6.99
CA ALA A 382 -15.39 14.89 -7.90
C ALA A 382 -15.31 13.41 -8.31
N ARG A 383 -14.27 12.67 -7.90
CA ARG A 383 -14.15 11.23 -8.22
C ARG A 383 -15.21 10.42 -7.50
N ASN A 384 -15.73 9.38 -8.15
CA ASN A 384 -16.84 8.57 -7.63
C ASN A 384 -16.40 7.31 -6.87
N ASN A 385 -15.11 6.98 -6.88
CA ASN A 385 -14.59 5.69 -6.40
C ASN A 385 -14.15 5.71 -4.92
N TRP A 386 -14.64 6.68 -4.13
CA TRP A 386 -14.36 6.77 -2.70
C TRP A 386 -15.04 5.65 -1.92
N ARG A 387 -14.27 4.90 -1.12
CA ARG A 387 -14.80 3.83 -0.27
C ARG A 387 -14.71 4.24 1.19
N LEU A 388 -15.83 4.16 1.92
CA LEU A 388 -15.86 4.40 3.36
C LEU A 388 -15.06 3.30 4.08
N SER A 389 -13.96 3.71 4.72
CA SER A 389 -13.01 2.84 5.43
C SER A 389 -13.31 2.77 6.92
N SER A 390 -13.63 3.89 7.56
CA SER A 390 -14.04 3.94 8.97
C SER A 390 -14.95 5.14 9.27
N GLU A 391 -15.75 5.03 10.33
CA GLU A 391 -16.57 6.11 10.87
C GLU A 391 -16.55 6.03 12.40
N LYS A 392 -16.26 7.15 13.08
CA LYS A 392 -16.25 7.28 14.54
C LYS A 392 -16.62 8.72 14.94
N ASP A 393 -17.34 8.96 16.03
CA ASP A 393 -17.88 10.28 16.50
C ASP A 393 -18.19 11.33 15.41
N LYS A 394 -18.93 10.92 14.36
CA LYS A 394 -19.35 11.75 13.21
C LYS A 394 -18.20 12.27 12.32
N VAL A 395 -17.05 11.61 12.35
CA VAL A 395 -15.96 11.79 11.37
C VAL A 395 -15.89 10.52 10.54
N ARG A 396 -15.90 10.67 9.21
CA ARG A 396 -15.86 9.57 8.26
C ARG A 396 -14.58 9.63 7.45
N LEU A 397 -13.84 8.52 7.41
CA LEU A 397 -12.64 8.35 6.59
C LEU A 397 -12.97 7.50 5.37
N TYR A 398 -12.71 8.07 4.20
CA TYR A 398 -12.81 7.42 2.91
C TYR A 398 -11.42 7.22 2.33
N THR A 399 -11.22 6.12 1.64
CA THR A 399 -10.00 5.84 0.87
C THR A 399 -10.36 5.52 -0.57
N MET A 400 -9.51 5.94 -1.49
CA MET A 400 -9.59 5.61 -2.90
C MET A 400 -8.23 5.03 -3.30
N GLU A 401 -8.24 3.75 -3.65
CA GLU A 401 -7.06 3.02 -4.10
C GLU A 401 -7.06 2.97 -5.64
N GLN A 402 -6.02 3.50 -6.27
CA GLN A 402 -5.75 3.35 -7.70
C GLN A 402 -4.43 2.57 -7.88
N LYS A 403 -4.12 2.12 -9.11
CA LYS A 403 -3.00 1.19 -9.37
C LYS A 403 -1.67 1.61 -8.74
N SER A 404 -1.38 2.92 -8.68
CA SER A 404 -0.12 3.46 -8.13
C SER A 404 -0.28 4.57 -7.09
N THR A 405 -1.52 4.95 -6.73
CA THR A 405 -1.77 6.08 -5.81
C THR A 405 -2.85 5.74 -4.80
N LEU A 406 -2.58 6.06 -3.53
CA LEU A 406 -3.57 6.06 -2.46
C LEU A 406 -4.07 7.49 -2.28
N SER A 407 -5.38 7.68 -2.23
CA SER A 407 -5.96 8.96 -1.81
C SER A 407 -6.90 8.73 -0.65
N PHE A 408 -7.02 9.72 0.21
CA PHE A 408 -7.95 9.68 1.32
C PHE A 408 -8.75 10.97 1.42
N ARG A 409 -9.94 10.84 1.97
CA ARG A 409 -10.83 11.94 2.28
C ARG A 409 -11.38 11.75 3.68
N VAL A 410 -11.32 12.78 4.50
CA VAL A 410 -11.98 12.80 5.81
C VAL A 410 -13.03 13.88 5.82
N GLU A 411 -14.24 13.52 6.25
CA GLU A 411 -15.36 14.45 6.32
C GLU A 411 -15.97 14.47 7.73
N SER A 412 -16.40 15.66 8.16
CA SER A 412 -17.22 15.84 9.36
C SER A 412 -18.11 17.07 9.18
N GLU A 413 -19.32 16.98 9.73
CA GLU A 413 -20.23 18.12 9.80
C GLU A 413 -19.98 18.91 11.09
N VAL A 414 -19.90 20.24 10.95
CA VAL A 414 -19.51 21.16 12.02
C VAL A 414 -20.55 22.29 12.12
N ASP A 415 -20.87 22.68 13.36
CA ASP A 415 -21.80 23.78 13.65
C ASP A 415 -21.13 25.16 13.53
N VAL A 416 -20.60 25.44 12.34
CA VAL A 416 -19.94 26.71 11.98
C VAL A 416 -20.34 27.09 10.55
N PRO A 417 -20.66 28.38 10.29
CA PRO A 417 -20.97 28.84 8.93
C PRO A 417 -19.82 28.59 7.96
N ALA A 418 -20.13 28.19 6.72
CA ALA A 418 -19.11 27.81 5.73
C ALA A 418 -18.08 28.92 5.43
N HIS A 419 -18.48 30.19 5.39
CA HIS A 419 -17.56 31.31 5.20
C HIS A 419 -16.58 31.45 6.37
N ARG A 420 -17.07 31.31 7.61
CA ARG A 420 -16.24 31.41 8.82
C ARG A 420 -15.25 30.25 8.92
N ALA A 421 -15.70 29.03 8.61
CA ALA A 421 -14.82 27.88 8.53
C ALA A 421 -13.75 28.06 7.44
N PHE A 422 -14.10 28.69 6.32
CA PHE A 422 -13.14 29.01 5.25
C PHE A 422 -12.08 30.01 5.73
N ASP A 423 -12.46 31.10 6.38
CA ASP A 423 -11.50 32.10 6.86
C ASP A 423 -10.52 31.50 7.89
N LEU A 424 -11.01 30.65 8.79
CA LEU A 424 -10.20 29.98 9.81
C LEU A 424 -9.23 28.93 9.23
N LEU A 425 -9.68 28.14 8.25
CA LEU A 425 -8.86 27.08 7.64
C LEU A 425 -7.94 27.58 6.53
N ALA A 426 -8.25 28.73 5.92
CA ALA A 426 -7.42 29.32 4.87
C ALA A 426 -6.11 29.89 5.42
N GLU A 427 -6.09 30.31 6.68
CA GLU A 427 -4.87 30.76 7.35
C GLU A 427 -4.07 29.56 7.90
N LEU A 428 -3.17 29.00 7.07
CA LEU A 428 -2.38 27.83 7.45
C LEU A 428 -1.47 28.07 8.65
N SER A 429 -1.11 29.32 8.94
CA SER A 429 -0.34 29.69 10.13
C SER A 429 -1.04 29.30 11.43
N ASN A 430 -2.37 29.18 11.42
CA ASN A 430 -3.16 28.76 12.59
C ASN A 430 -3.25 27.23 12.75
N ARG A 431 -2.85 26.48 11.72
CA ARG A 431 -2.96 25.01 11.69
C ARG A 431 -2.20 24.29 12.81
N PRO A 432 -0.97 24.70 13.21
CA PRO A 432 -0.29 24.12 14.37
C PRO A 432 -1.10 24.18 15.68
N GLY A 433 -2.04 25.11 15.80
CA GLY A 433 -2.89 25.24 16.99
C GLY A 433 -3.88 24.10 17.18
N TRP A 434 -4.11 23.27 16.16
CA TRP A 434 -5.05 22.14 16.24
C TRP A 434 -4.59 20.86 15.51
N ASP A 435 -3.64 20.96 14.58
CA ASP A 435 -3.06 19.82 13.86
C ASP A 435 -1.68 19.51 14.44
N THR A 436 -1.60 18.49 15.30
CA THR A 436 -0.33 18.09 15.97
C THR A 436 0.76 17.65 14.99
N HIS A 437 0.41 17.36 13.75
CA HIS A 437 1.37 16.99 12.70
C HIS A 437 2.13 18.21 12.15
N TYR A 438 1.54 19.41 12.24
CA TYR A 438 2.16 20.67 11.82
C TYR A 438 2.92 21.26 13.02
N GLN A 439 4.22 21.00 13.11
CA GLN A 439 5.04 21.57 14.19
C GLN A 439 5.30 23.07 13.99
N LYS A 440 5.56 23.47 12.74
CA LYS A 440 5.73 24.88 12.35
C LYS A 440 5.08 25.12 11.00
N CYS A 441 4.51 26.30 10.82
CA CYS A 441 4.00 26.78 9.54
C CYS A 441 4.37 28.26 9.40
N GLU A 442 5.23 28.56 8.44
CA GLU A 442 5.79 29.89 8.22
C GLU A 442 5.39 30.40 6.84
N LEU A 443 4.81 31.60 6.76
CA LEU A 443 4.50 32.24 5.49
C LEU A 443 5.80 32.72 4.84
N ILE A 444 6.13 32.17 3.67
CA ILE A 444 7.29 32.58 2.87
C ILE A 444 6.94 33.82 2.06
N HIS A 445 5.82 33.77 1.34
CA HIS A 445 5.45 34.82 0.40
C HIS A 445 3.94 34.83 0.16
N ARG A 446 3.36 36.03 0.18
CA ARG A 446 1.98 36.26 -0.27
C ARG A 446 2.02 36.58 -1.76
N VAL A 447 1.53 35.66 -2.59
CA VAL A 447 1.52 35.78 -4.06
C VAL A 447 0.46 36.80 -4.47
N ASP A 448 -0.75 36.66 -3.94
CA ASP A 448 -1.86 37.60 -4.09
C ASP A 448 -2.82 37.51 -2.88
N ASP A 449 -4.07 37.97 -3.03
CA ASP A 449 -5.05 37.93 -1.93
C ASP A 449 -5.55 36.51 -1.59
N ASP A 450 -5.44 35.60 -2.55
CA ASP A 450 -5.99 34.25 -2.53
C ASP A 450 -4.93 33.14 -2.64
N ASP A 451 -3.66 33.50 -2.85
CA ASP A 451 -2.56 32.57 -3.07
C ASP A 451 -1.32 32.89 -2.21
N PHE A 452 -0.80 31.86 -1.54
CA PHE A 452 0.23 31.99 -0.51
C PHE A 452 1.23 30.84 -0.60
N LEU A 453 2.49 31.12 -0.30
CA LEU A 453 3.57 30.13 -0.19
C LEU A 453 3.96 29.97 1.27
N TYR A 454 3.93 28.73 1.75
CA TYR A 454 4.26 28.39 3.13
C TYR A 454 5.39 27.37 3.20
N ARG A 455 6.22 27.48 4.24
CA ARG A 455 7.10 26.42 4.71
C ARG A 455 6.41 25.71 5.86
N VAL A 456 6.21 24.40 5.74
CA VAL A 456 5.60 23.56 6.79
C VAL A 456 6.63 22.57 7.28
N VAL A 457 6.75 22.42 8.58
CA VAL A 457 7.64 21.44 9.23
C VAL A 457 6.80 20.41 9.97
N THR A 458 7.08 19.13 9.73
CA THR A 458 6.42 17.99 10.35
C THR A 458 7.45 17.00 10.93
N PRO A 459 7.05 16.09 11.84
CA PRO A 459 7.89 14.97 12.23
C PRO A 459 8.19 14.06 11.03
N SER A 460 9.41 13.53 10.91
CA SER A 460 9.70 12.46 9.93
C SER A 460 9.09 11.14 10.39
N VAL A 461 8.57 10.37 9.45
CA VAL A 461 8.04 9.02 9.70
C VAL A 461 9.09 7.91 9.46
N SER A 462 10.27 8.27 8.95
CA SER A 462 11.25 7.30 8.40
C SER A 462 12.58 7.24 9.13
N ASP A 463 12.92 8.21 9.97
CA ASP A 463 14.17 8.23 10.74
C ASP A 463 13.94 8.84 12.13
N GLU A 464 14.42 8.17 13.16
CA GLU A 464 14.40 8.65 14.55
C GLU A 464 15.32 9.88 14.69
N GLY A 465 14.81 11.08 14.37
CA GLY A 465 15.45 12.35 14.74
C GLY A 465 15.41 13.47 13.69
N HIS A 466 15.20 13.17 12.41
CA HIS A 466 15.12 14.21 11.38
C HIS A 466 13.70 14.78 11.25
N LEU A 467 13.57 16.09 11.03
CA LEU A 467 12.29 16.71 10.71
C LEU A 467 12.07 16.68 9.18
N GLN A 468 10.82 16.71 8.76
CA GLN A 468 10.45 16.88 7.36
C GLN A 468 10.01 18.32 7.11
N ASP A 469 10.38 18.88 5.96
CA ASP A 469 9.87 20.17 5.52
C ASP A 469 9.16 20.09 4.16
N PHE A 470 8.17 20.95 3.98
CA PHE A 470 7.39 21.06 2.76
C PHE A 470 7.30 22.54 2.36
N ILE A 471 7.42 22.79 1.06
CA ILE A 471 7.16 24.10 0.47
C ILE A 471 5.83 24.01 -0.26
N LEU A 472 4.79 24.63 0.29
CA LEU A 472 3.41 24.46 -0.17
C LEU A 472 2.86 25.76 -0.77
N LEU A 473 2.27 25.64 -1.97
CA LEU A 473 1.37 26.63 -2.54
C LEU A 473 -0.05 26.37 -2.01
N ALA A 474 -0.59 27.35 -1.30
CA ALA A 474 -1.95 27.37 -0.79
C ALA A 474 -2.82 28.32 -1.61
N SER A 475 -3.81 27.78 -2.32
CA SER A 475 -4.72 28.52 -3.20
C SER A 475 -6.14 28.44 -2.66
N LYS A 476 -6.69 29.56 -2.20
CA LYS A 476 -8.05 29.62 -1.64
C LYS A 476 -9.03 30.23 -2.64
N ARG A 477 -10.23 29.65 -2.78
CA ARG A 477 -11.28 30.15 -3.69
C ARG A 477 -12.65 30.06 -3.04
N LYS A 478 -13.41 31.14 -3.16
CA LYS A 478 -14.83 31.22 -2.81
C LYS A 478 -15.68 30.47 -3.85
N PRO A 479 -16.91 30.04 -3.49
CA PRO A 479 -17.80 29.35 -4.42
C PRO A 479 -18.23 30.25 -5.59
N CYS A 480 -18.35 29.67 -6.80
CA CYS A 480 -18.75 30.39 -8.01
C CYS A 480 -20.28 30.45 -8.16
N GLY A 481 -21.00 29.41 -7.73
CA GLY A 481 -22.47 29.33 -7.77
C GLY A 481 -23.07 28.78 -6.47
N SER A 482 -24.41 28.73 -6.41
CA SER A 482 -25.10 28.13 -5.26
C SER A 482 -24.88 26.62 -5.25
N GLY A 483 -24.37 26.10 -4.12
CA GLY A 483 -24.04 24.68 -3.97
C GLY A 483 -22.57 24.34 -4.22
N ASP A 484 -21.77 25.25 -4.77
CA ASP A 484 -20.32 25.05 -4.89
C ASP A 484 -19.64 25.11 -3.51
N PRO A 485 -18.56 24.34 -3.30
CA PRO A 485 -17.75 24.42 -2.10
C PRO A 485 -16.83 25.64 -2.12
N TYR A 486 -16.51 26.15 -0.94
CA TYR A 486 -15.25 26.86 -0.74
C TYR A 486 -14.09 25.87 -0.87
N VAL A 487 -12.99 26.27 -1.50
CA VAL A 487 -11.85 25.39 -1.78
C VAL A 487 -10.57 26.01 -1.23
N ILE A 488 -9.78 25.22 -0.51
CA ILE A 488 -8.42 25.57 -0.07
C ILE A 488 -7.52 24.46 -0.59
N ALA A 489 -6.82 24.70 -1.69
CA ALA A 489 -5.97 23.70 -2.34
C ALA A 489 -4.50 23.86 -1.95
N LEU A 490 -3.84 22.75 -1.68
CA LEU A 490 -2.45 22.65 -1.23
C LEU A 490 -1.67 21.74 -2.18
N ARG A 491 -0.50 22.20 -2.61
CA ARG A 491 0.44 21.38 -3.37
C ARG A 491 1.89 21.80 -3.14
N SER A 492 2.83 20.89 -3.33
CA SER A 492 4.25 21.20 -3.25
C SER A 492 4.75 21.94 -4.48
N VAL A 493 5.60 22.94 -4.24
CA VAL A 493 6.33 23.68 -5.27
C VAL A 493 7.82 23.75 -4.91
N SER A 494 8.70 23.78 -5.90
CA SER A 494 10.12 23.99 -5.69
C SER A 494 10.47 25.47 -5.83
N LEU A 495 11.08 26.03 -4.78
CA LEU A 495 11.53 27.42 -4.71
C LEU A 495 13.06 27.46 -4.66
N PRO A 496 13.75 28.14 -5.59
CA PRO A 496 15.21 28.29 -5.53
C PRO A 496 15.72 28.96 -4.25
N THR A 497 14.90 29.80 -3.61
CA THR A 497 15.23 30.46 -2.33
C THR A 497 15.14 29.53 -1.13
N HIS A 498 14.49 28.38 -1.27
CA HIS A 498 14.29 27.39 -0.20
C HIS A 498 14.67 25.98 -0.70
N PRO A 499 15.95 25.76 -1.08
CA PRO A 499 16.41 24.44 -1.52
C PRO A 499 16.32 23.42 -0.37
N PRO A 500 16.37 22.11 -0.67
CA PRO A 500 16.52 21.08 0.35
C PRO A 500 17.79 21.33 1.18
N THR A 501 17.70 21.14 2.49
CA THR A 501 18.81 21.35 3.44
C THR A 501 19.06 20.05 4.22
N GLU A 502 20.29 19.77 4.64
CA GLU A 502 20.61 18.54 5.40
C GLU A 502 19.84 18.40 6.73
N GLU A 503 19.38 19.50 7.31
CA GLU A 503 18.57 19.51 8.53
C GLU A 503 17.17 18.89 8.34
N TYR A 504 16.62 18.94 7.12
CA TYR A 504 15.25 18.57 6.83
C TYR A 504 15.15 17.64 5.63
N ASN A 505 14.40 16.56 5.78
CA ASN A 505 14.01 15.74 4.65
C ASN A 505 12.88 16.44 3.87
N ARG A 506 13.18 16.98 2.69
CA ARG A 506 12.19 17.66 1.83
C ARG A 506 11.13 16.66 1.38
N GLY A 507 9.91 16.84 1.87
CA GLY A 507 8.74 16.08 1.44
C GLY A 507 7.98 16.77 0.31
N GLU A 508 7.17 15.99 -0.41
CA GLU A 508 6.32 16.50 -1.48
C GLU A 508 4.85 16.10 -1.27
N VAL A 509 3.94 16.98 -1.66
CA VAL A 509 2.48 16.76 -1.63
C VAL A 509 1.95 17.08 -3.03
N LEU A 510 1.41 16.06 -3.70
CA LEU A 510 0.91 16.21 -5.07
C LEU A 510 -0.38 17.05 -5.11
N CYS A 511 -1.35 16.69 -4.26
CA CYS A 511 -2.63 17.38 -4.15
C CYS A 511 -3.24 17.12 -2.78
N ALA A 512 -3.52 18.17 -2.01
CA ALA A 512 -4.24 18.09 -0.75
C ALA A 512 -5.10 19.34 -0.54
N GLY A 513 -5.92 19.35 0.51
CA GLY A 513 -6.62 20.55 0.94
C GLY A 513 -8.05 20.32 1.37
N PHE A 514 -8.80 21.39 1.54
CA PHE A 514 -10.14 21.39 2.10
C PHE A 514 -11.19 21.79 1.06
N THR A 515 -12.35 21.14 1.14
CA THR A 515 -13.60 21.66 0.58
C THR A 515 -14.59 21.88 1.71
N ILE A 516 -15.27 23.02 1.69
CA ILE A 516 -16.24 23.39 2.72
C ILE A 516 -17.57 23.67 2.05
N LEU A 517 -18.56 22.84 2.34
CA LEU A 517 -19.91 22.94 1.78
C LEU A 517 -20.87 23.48 2.84
N LYS A 518 -21.71 24.43 2.44
CA LYS A 518 -22.81 24.91 3.29
C LYS A 518 -23.89 23.83 3.38
N THR A 519 -24.23 23.41 4.59
CA THR A 519 -25.34 22.49 4.85
C THR A 519 -26.53 23.23 5.48
N LYS A 520 -27.56 22.48 5.90
CA LYS A 520 -28.76 23.07 6.52
C LYS A 520 -28.40 23.67 7.89
N ASN A 521 -29.22 24.61 8.38
CA ASN A 521 -29.10 25.17 9.74
C ASN A 521 -27.78 25.90 10.05
N ASN A 522 -27.18 26.57 9.06
CA ASN A 522 -25.92 27.33 9.24
C ASN A 522 -24.70 26.46 9.63
N MET A 523 -24.80 25.15 9.38
CA MET A 523 -23.72 24.19 9.53
C MET A 523 -22.90 24.09 8.24
N SER A 524 -21.73 23.48 8.35
CA SER A 524 -20.88 23.19 7.20
C SER A 524 -20.35 21.76 7.23
N LEU A 525 -20.26 21.15 6.05
CA LEU A 525 -19.56 19.90 5.84
C LEU A 525 -18.13 20.22 5.43
N ILE A 526 -17.18 19.82 6.28
CA ILE A 526 -15.76 20.03 6.04
C ILE A 526 -15.19 18.71 5.54
N SER A 527 -14.54 18.75 4.39
CA SER A 527 -13.87 17.59 3.82
C SER A 527 -12.41 17.93 3.53
N TYR A 528 -11.48 17.19 4.14
CA TYR A 528 -10.07 17.25 3.81
C TYR A 528 -9.72 16.11 2.85
N TYR A 529 -8.99 16.42 1.80
CA TYR A 529 -8.50 15.47 0.81
C TYR A 529 -6.99 15.48 0.78
N ASN A 530 -6.41 14.34 0.46
CA ASN A 530 -5.00 14.25 0.17
C ASN A 530 -4.75 13.04 -0.73
N GLN A 531 -4.02 13.28 -1.81
CA GLN A 531 -3.41 12.26 -2.64
C GLN A 531 -2.05 11.92 -2.03
N ALA A 532 -1.98 10.77 -1.36
CA ALA A 532 -0.87 10.42 -0.49
C ALA A 532 0.42 10.27 -1.28
N SER A 533 1.44 11.04 -0.87
CA SER A 533 2.83 10.91 -1.29
C SER A 533 3.56 9.88 -0.41
N PRO A 534 4.72 9.36 -0.83
CA PRO A 534 5.51 8.39 -0.05
C PRO A 534 5.76 8.80 1.40
N GLU A 535 5.91 10.10 1.66
CA GLU A 535 6.19 10.65 2.99
C GLU A 535 4.94 10.65 3.88
N VAL A 536 3.76 10.84 3.28
CA VAL A 536 2.47 10.90 3.98
C VAL A 536 1.83 9.51 4.14
N VAL A 537 2.16 8.55 3.26
CA VAL A 537 1.60 7.18 3.28
C VAL A 537 1.80 6.49 4.65
N PRO A 538 3.01 6.45 5.25
CA PRO A 538 3.23 5.82 6.55
C PRO A 538 2.38 6.40 7.69
N TYR A 539 2.11 7.71 7.65
CA TYR A 539 1.27 8.37 8.64
C TYR A 539 -0.18 7.88 8.53
N ILE A 540 -0.75 7.84 7.32
CA ILE A 540 -2.16 7.47 7.16
C ILE A 540 -2.41 5.97 7.08
N SER A 541 -1.47 5.17 6.57
CA SER A 541 -1.63 3.73 6.49
C SER A 541 -1.85 3.10 7.87
N THR A 542 -1.27 3.70 8.91
CA THR A 542 -1.47 3.35 10.32
C THR A 542 -2.93 3.48 10.74
N ASP A 543 -3.54 4.63 10.42
CA ASP A 543 -4.95 4.91 10.71
C ASP A 543 -5.90 4.09 9.82
N ILE A 544 -5.58 3.86 8.54
CA ILE A 544 -6.36 3.00 7.62
C ILE A 544 -6.30 1.53 8.03
N ALA A 545 -5.13 1.08 8.52
CA ALA A 545 -4.98 -0.24 9.08
C ALA A 545 -5.83 -0.37 10.36
N GLY A 546 -5.91 0.69 11.16
CA GLY A 546 -6.62 0.73 12.44
C GLY A 546 -5.69 0.57 13.65
N LEU A 547 -4.39 0.88 13.48
CA LEU A 547 -3.36 0.84 14.54
C LEU A 547 -3.26 2.16 15.29
N SER A 548 -3.81 3.23 14.73
CA SER A 548 -3.82 4.56 15.32
C SER A 548 -5.22 5.17 15.17
N SER A 549 -5.46 6.23 15.93
CA SER A 549 -6.54 7.17 15.72
C SER A 549 -6.01 8.60 15.61
N SER A 550 -4.75 8.78 15.20
CA SER A 550 -4.08 10.08 15.18
C SER A 550 -4.74 11.05 14.21
N PHE A 551 -5.04 10.60 12.99
CA PHE A 551 -5.74 11.41 12.00
C PHE A 551 -7.16 11.76 12.47
N TYR A 552 -7.79 10.81 13.15
CA TYR A 552 -9.11 10.99 13.77
C TYR A 552 -9.08 12.07 14.86
N HIS A 553 -8.11 11.99 15.78
CA HIS A 553 -7.93 12.97 16.84
C HIS A 553 -7.62 14.35 16.28
N ASN A 554 -6.77 14.47 15.25
CA ASN A 554 -6.48 15.75 14.60
C ASN A 554 -7.72 16.37 13.95
N PHE A 555 -8.57 15.57 13.29
CA PHE A 555 -9.82 16.09 12.72
C PHE A 555 -10.85 16.48 13.78
N CYS A 556 -10.88 15.75 14.91
CA CYS A 556 -11.67 16.14 16.07
C CYS A 556 -11.16 17.45 16.70
N SER A 557 -9.85 17.66 16.80
CA SER A 557 -9.23 18.92 17.23
C SER A 557 -9.56 20.06 16.26
N CYS A 558 -9.54 19.81 14.95
CA CYS A 558 -10.01 20.77 13.94
C CYS A 558 -11.46 21.18 14.20
N ARG A 559 -12.35 20.20 14.41
CA ARG A 559 -13.77 20.47 14.71
C ARG A 559 -13.93 21.33 15.97
N GLN A 560 -13.20 20.99 17.04
CA GLN A 560 -13.21 21.77 18.28
C GLN A 560 -12.68 23.19 18.08
N TYR A 561 -11.58 23.36 17.33
CA TYR A 561 -11.00 24.66 17.00
C TYR A 561 -12.00 25.55 16.26
N LEU A 562 -12.70 24.99 15.26
CA LEU A 562 -13.70 25.74 14.50
C LEU A 562 -14.91 26.12 15.37
N THR A 563 -15.43 25.20 16.18
CA THR A 563 -16.56 25.49 17.07
C THR A 563 -16.20 26.54 18.13
N ARG A 564 -14.96 26.52 18.67
CA ARG A 564 -14.47 27.54 19.62
C ARG A 564 -14.38 28.93 18.99
N ASN A 565 -14.02 29.01 17.72
CA ASN A 565 -13.82 30.27 16.98
C ASN A 565 -15.03 30.65 16.09
N ARG A 566 -16.22 30.16 16.44
CA ARG A 566 -17.46 30.36 15.67
C ARG A 566 -17.85 31.84 15.57
N LEU A 567 -17.66 32.62 16.63
CA LEU A 567 -18.00 34.04 16.69
C LEU A 567 -16.79 34.90 16.31
N GLU A 568 -17.01 36.00 15.61
CA GLU A 568 -16.00 37.06 15.48
C GLU A 568 -15.86 37.76 16.83
N THR A 569 -14.69 37.69 17.46
CA THR A 569 -14.34 38.60 18.56
C THR A 569 -14.13 39.98 17.95
N PHE A 570 -15.15 40.83 17.99
CA PHE A 570 -15.01 42.27 17.77
C PHE A 570 -14.34 42.90 19.01
N GLU A 571 -13.01 42.81 19.08
CA GLU A 571 -12.19 43.68 19.92
C GLU A 571 -11.11 44.29 19.02
N ASP A 572 -11.42 45.46 18.45
CA ASP A 572 -10.49 46.59 18.26
C ASP A 572 -11.10 47.62 17.31
N SER A 573 -11.83 48.60 17.88
CA SER A 573 -11.85 50.00 17.42
C SER A 573 -12.94 50.82 18.13
N THR A 574 -12.86 51.01 19.45
CA THR A 574 -13.42 52.19 20.16
C THR A 574 -13.22 52.06 21.68
N CYS A 575 -12.04 52.44 22.17
CA CYS A 575 -11.90 53.13 23.48
C CYS A 575 -10.46 53.62 23.65
N CYS A 576 -10.15 54.75 23.03
CA CYS A 576 -8.97 55.56 23.34
C CYS A 576 -9.42 57.02 23.43
N VAL A 577 -10.15 57.41 24.49
CA VAL A 577 -10.09 58.79 25.03
C VAL A 577 -10.52 58.80 26.51
N PHE A 578 -9.73 59.49 27.34
CA PHE A 578 -9.96 59.90 28.75
C PHE A 578 -9.81 58.77 29.80
N LEU A 579 -8.86 58.76 30.75
CA LEU A 579 -8.24 59.83 31.55
C LEU A 579 -6.78 59.47 31.93
N HIS A 580 -5.86 60.41 31.71
CA HIS A 580 -4.69 60.59 32.58
C HIS A 580 -5.18 61.17 33.90
N TYR A 581 -4.81 60.61 35.05
CA TYR A 581 -4.23 61.34 36.19
C TYR A 581 -3.62 60.36 37.19
N GLU A 582 -2.41 60.73 37.62
CA GLU A 582 -1.51 60.23 38.66
C GLU A 582 -2.12 59.40 39.82
N VAL A 583 -1.35 58.45 40.37
CA VAL A 583 -0.75 58.57 41.72
C VAL A 583 0.32 57.49 41.93
N ILE A 584 1.42 57.96 42.51
CA ILE A 584 2.68 57.33 42.91
C ILE A 584 2.50 56.33 44.08
N SER A 585 3.38 55.33 44.11
CA SER A 585 3.66 54.39 45.22
C SER A 585 3.60 55.00 46.62
N ILE A 586 3.23 54.19 47.63
CA ILE A 586 3.88 54.17 48.97
C ILE A 586 3.63 52.82 49.66
N GLN A 587 4.69 52.30 50.27
CA GLN A 587 4.77 51.17 51.18
C GLN A 587 3.96 51.40 52.49
N HIS A 588 3.41 50.35 53.11
CA HIS A 588 3.94 49.77 54.36
C HIS A 588 2.92 48.86 55.08
N SER A 589 3.49 47.79 55.65
CA SER A 589 3.11 47.02 56.85
C SER A 589 1.88 47.45 57.66
N HIS A 590 1.00 46.49 57.93
CA HIS A 590 0.95 45.84 59.24
C HIS A 590 0.24 44.48 59.18
#